data_AF-A0A924P3A9-F1
#
_entry.id   AF-A0A924P3A9-F1
#
_cell.length_a   1.000
_cell.length_b   1.000
_cell.length_c   1.000
_cell.angle_alpha   90.00
_cell.angle_beta   90.00
_cell.angle_gamma   90.00
#
_symmetry.space_group_name_H-M   'P 1'
#
loop_
_entity.id
_entity.type
_entity.pdbx_description
1 polymer ?
#
loop_
_entity_poly.entity_id
_entity_poly.type
_entity_poly.pdbx_seq_one_letter_code
_entity_poly.pdbx_strand_id
1 'polypeptide(L)'
;MSSKILLLTLGTLLANLLPAQFGKIVLPTPAFNNALEKIVVDYRYNFTNLKGETVVKQGEYDTYSSTVILPGASNCIIYGSHSVEDTSASWQGIFYKGDDYKQA
;
A
#
# COMPACT_ATOMS: atom_id res chain seq x y z
N MET A 1 -18.87 42.18 25.49
CA MET A 1 -18.91 40.73 25.13
C MET A 1 -17.84 40.00 25.93
N SER A 2 -18.23 39.00 26.73
CA SER A 2 -17.34 38.31 27.67
C SER A 2 -16.23 37.55 26.92
N SER A 3 -14.97 37.67 27.38
CA SER A 3 -13.79 36.97 26.85
C SER A 3 -14.01 35.44 26.70
N LYS A 4 -14.84 34.87 27.58
CA LYS A 4 -15.23 33.45 27.54
C LYS A 4 -16.03 33.08 26.29
N ILE A 5 -16.86 33.99 25.77
CA ILE A 5 -17.70 33.78 24.58
C ILE A 5 -16.84 33.88 23.30
N LEU A 6 -15.81 34.74 23.31
CA LEU A 6 -14.86 34.85 22.20
C LEU A 6 -13.98 33.58 22.09
N LEU A 7 -13.53 33.03 23.22
CA LEU A 7 -12.77 31.78 23.26
C LEU A 7 -13.60 30.57 22.80
N LEU A 8 -14.87 30.50 23.19
CA LEU A 8 -15.80 29.44 22.76
C LEU A 8 -16.10 29.49 21.26
N THR A 9 -16.26 30.69 20.70
CA THR A 9 -16.52 30.87 19.25
C THR A 9 -15.28 30.66 18.40
N LEU A 10 -14.08 30.98 18.90
CA LEU A 10 -12.82 30.70 18.21
C LEU A 10 -12.49 29.20 18.21
N GLY A 11 -12.79 28.48 19.30
CA GLY A 11 -12.57 27.04 19.40
C GLY A 11 -13.44 26.22 18.45
N THR A 12 -14.71 26.59 18.26
CA THR A 12 -15.60 25.89 17.32
C THR A 12 -15.27 26.20 15.85
N LEU A 13 -14.75 27.41 15.55
CA LEU A 13 -14.29 27.75 14.21
C LEU A 13 -13.03 26.95 13.81
N LEU A 14 -12.10 26.74 14.74
CA LEU A 14 -10.90 25.93 14.54
C LEU A 14 -11.20 24.43 14.37
N ALA A 15 -12.23 23.91 15.07
CA ALA A 15 -12.63 22.50 14.95
C ALA A 15 -13.20 22.15 13.56
N ASN A 16 -13.87 23.08 12.89
CA ASN A 16 -14.40 22.88 11.53
C ASN A 16 -13.32 22.97 10.42
N LEU A 17 -12.12 23.46 10.75
CA LEU A 17 -10.99 23.54 9.83
C LEU A 17 -10.11 22.28 9.83
N LEU A 18 -10.47 21.26 10.63
CA LEU A 18 -9.75 20.00 10.75
C LEU A 18 -10.58 18.84 10.17
N PRO A 19 -10.69 18.67 8.84
CA PRO A 19 -11.23 17.45 8.25
C PRO A 19 -10.25 16.27 8.31
N ALA A 20 -9.29 16.28 9.22
CA ALA A 20 -8.16 15.36 9.25
C ALA A 20 -7.90 15.07 10.75
N GLN A 21 -7.84 13.87 11.31
CA GLN A 21 -7.33 12.60 10.78
C GLN A 21 -7.97 11.40 11.52
N PHE A 22 -9.15 11.57 12.12
CA PHE A 22 -9.80 10.52 12.93
C PHE A 22 -10.63 9.51 12.12
N GLY A 23 -10.61 9.62 10.79
CA GLY A 23 -11.36 8.76 9.89
C GLY A 23 -10.62 7.47 9.55
N LYS A 24 -11.07 6.38 10.16
CA LYS A 24 -10.85 4.96 9.80
C LYS A 24 -9.57 4.32 10.36
N ILE A 25 -9.68 3.85 11.61
CA ILE A 25 -9.08 2.56 11.96
C ILE A 25 -9.80 1.51 11.09
N VAL A 26 -9.29 1.23 9.90
CA VAL A 26 -9.74 0.07 9.13
C VAL A 26 -9.12 -1.12 9.83
N LEU A 27 -9.91 -1.84 10.64
CA LEU A 27 -9.47 -3.11 11.18
C LEU A 27 -9.10 -4.02 9.99
N PRO A 28 -7.93 -4.67 10.02
CA PRO A 28 -7.55 -5.57 8.95
C PRO A 28 -8.63 -6.62 8.76
N THR A 29 -9.16 -6.73 7.55
CA THR A 29 -10.14 -7.76 7.23
C THR A 29 -9.46 -9.12 7.24
N PRO A 30 -10.19 -10.22 7.47
CA PRO A 30 -9.62 -11.56 7.31
C PRO A 30 -8.95 -11.76 5.95
N ALA A 31 -9.51 -11.18 4.88
CA ALA A 31 -8.92 -11.20 3.55
C ALA A 31 -7.55 -10.49 3.49
N PHE A 32 -7.40 -9.35 4.18
CA PHE A 32 -6.13 -8.64 4.26
C PHE A 32 -5.07 -9.47 4.98
N ASN A 33 -5.42 -10.02 6.16
CA ASN A 33 -4.49 -10.85 6.93
C ASN A 33 -4.07 -12.10 6.16
N ASN A 34 -5.01 -12.79 5.52
CA ASN A 34 -4.73 -13.98 4.72
C ASN A 34 -3.82 -13.67 3.53
N ALA A 35 -4.02 -12.54 2.86
CA ALA A 35 -3.16 -12.12 1.74
C ALA A 35 -1.76 -11.76 2.24
N LEU A 36 -1.66 -10.98 3.32
CA LEU A 36 -0.39 -10.60 3.93
C LEU A 36 0.39 -11.83 4.43
N GLU A 37 -0.28 -12.79 5.06
CA GLU A 37 0.34 -14.04 5.51
C GLU A 37 0.97 -14.80 4.35
N LYS A 38 0.25 -14.96 3.24
CA LYS A 38 0.80 -15.61 2.03
C LYS A 38 2.04 -14.89 1.51
N ILE A 39 2.01 -13.56 1.47
CA ILE A 39 3.15 -12.73 1.01
C ILE A 39 4.36 -12.93 1.93
N VAL A 40 4.16 -12.85 3.25
CA VAL A 40 5.22 -13.00 4.25
C VAL A 40 5.79 -14.40 4.25
N VAL A 41 4.96 -15.43 4.13
CA VAL A 41 5.41 -16.83 4.05
C VAL A 41 6.23 -17.06 2.78
N ASP A 42 5.83 -16.48 1.64
CA ASP A 42 6.53 -16.68 0.37
C ASP A 42 7.80 -15.84 0.20
N TYR A 43 8.03 -14.85 1.08
CA TYR A 43 9.27 -14.08 1.12
C TYR A 43 10.52 -14.99 1.17
N ARG A 44 10.46 -16.07 1.95
CA ARG A 44 11.57 -17.03 2.09
C ARG A 44 11.89 -17.81 0.81
N TYR A 45 11.00 -17.76 -0.18
CA TYR A 45 11.12 -18.41 -1.48
C TYR A 45 11.27 -17.38 -2.61
N ASN A 46 11.67 -16.14 -2.31
CA ASN A 46 11.77 -15.04 -3.27
C ASN A 46 10.48 -14.87 -4.10
N PHE A 47 9.34 -15.06 -3.44
CA PHE A 47 8.00 -14.92 -4.04
C PHE A 47 7.72 -15.86 -5.22
N THR A 48 8.47 -16.96 -5.36
CA THR A 48 8.37 -17.88 -6.51
C THR A 48 6.97 -18.46 -6.67
N ASN A 49 6.26 -18.74 -5.57
CA ASN A 49 4.92 -19.32 -5.62
C ASN A 49 3.84 -18.27 -5.89
N LEU A 50 4.17 -16.98 -5.71
CA LEU A 50 3.28 -15.87 -5.99
C LEU A 50 3.46 -15.26 -7.38
N LYS A 51 4.43 -15.72 -8.18
CA LYS A 51 4.66 -15.24 -9.55
C LYS A 51 3.51 -15.65 -10.48
N GLY A 52 2.93 -14.65 -11.14
CA GLY A 52 1.99 -14.79 -12.24
C GLY A 52 2.65 -14.51 -13.59
N GLU A 53 1.93 -13.79 -14.43
CA GLU A 53 2.37 -13.42 -15.77
C GLU A 53 3.59 -12.49 -15.74
N THR A 54 4.51 -12.67 -16.69
CA THR A 54 5.62 -11.74 -16.88
C THR A 54 5.10 -10.42 -17.43
N VAL A 55 5.35 -9.33 -16.70
CA VAL A 55 4.97 -7.97 -17.08
C VAL A 55 6.08 -7.32 -17.89
N VAL A 56 7.33 -7.45 -17.44
CA VAL A 56 8.52 -6.88 -18.10
C VAL A 56 9.69 -7.84 -17.93
N LYS A 57 10.51 -7.98 -18.98
CA LYS A 57 11.76 -8.73 -18.97
C LYS A 57 12.86 -7.83 -19.55
N GLN A 58 13.77 -7.33 -18.71
CA GLN A 58 14.78 -6.38 -19.15
C GLN A 58 16.12 -6.60 -18.44
N GLY A 59 17.11 -7.10 -19.20
CA GLY A 59 18.47 -7.29 -18.70
C GLY A 59 18.50 -8.24 -17.51
N GLU A 60 18.97 -7.74 -16.37
CA GLU A 60 19.10 -8.46 -15.09
C GLU A 60 17.88 -8.34 -14.18
N TYR A 61 16.77 -7.76 -14.67
CA TYR A 61 15.54 -7.58 -13.91
C TYR A 61 14.32 -8.13 -14.64
N ASP A 62 13.52 -8.87 -13.88
CA ASP A 62 12.25 -9.40 -14.32
C ASP A 62 11.13 -8.86 -13.42
N THR A 63 10.02 -8.44 -14.03
CA THR A 63 8.81 -8.04 -13.33
C THR A 63 7.69 -9.02 -13.63
N TYR A 64 7.04 -9.51 -12.59
CA TYR A 64 5.92 -10.44 -12.66
C TYR A 64 4.69 -9.81 -11.99
N SER A 65 3.49 -10.15 -12.46
CA SER A 65 2.28 -9.90 -11.68
C SER A 65 2.25 -10.86 -10.49
N SER A 66 1.69 -10.42 -9.37
CA SER A 66 1.48 -11.28 -8.21
C SER A 66 0.14 -12.00 -8.33
N THR A 67 0.11 -13.32 -8.10
CA THR A 67 -1.13 -14.10 -8.04
C THR A 67 -1.96 -13.81 -6.79
N VAL A 68 -1.34 -13.21 -5.77
CA VAL A 68 -2.01 -12.69 -4.58
C VAL A 68 -2.11 -11.17 -4.66
N ILE A 69 -3.33 -10.65 -4.52
CA ILE A 69 -3.62 -9.22 -4.45
C ILE A 69 -3.95 -8.85 -3.01
N LEU A 70 -3.26 -7.84 -2.49
CA LEU A 70 -3.57 -7.28 -1.18
C LEU A 70 -4.83 -6.41 -1.28
N PRO A 71 -5.89 -6.65 -0.47
CA PRO A 71 -7.10 -5.85 -0.53
C PRO A 71 -6.83 -4.35 -0.40
N GLY A 72 -7.40 -3.56 -1.32
CA GLY A 72 -7.16 -2.12 -1.43
C GLY A 72 -6.06 -1.75 -2.41
N ALA A 73 -5.20 -2.69 -2.83
CA ALA A 73 -4.26 -2.45 -3.91
C ALA A 73 -4.97 -2.53 -5.27
N SER A 74 -4.61 -1.60 -6.17
CA SER A 74 -5.00 -1.63 -7.58
C SER A 74 -4.27 -2.72 -8.37
N ASN A 75 -3.02 -2.99 -8.02
CA ASN A 75 -2.20 -4.06 -8.61
C ASN A 75 -1.13 -4.50 -7.62
N CYS A 76 -0.57 -5.69 -7.81
CA CYS A 76 0.57 -6.20 -7.04
C CYS A 76 1.58 -6.84 -7.99
N ILE A 77 2.85 -6.51 -7.79
CA ILE A 77 3.94 -6.96 -8.67
C ILE A 77 5.11 -7.51 -7.87
N ILE A 78 5.87 -8.39 -8.50
CA ILE A 78 7.09 -8.98 -7.97
C ILE A 78 8.23 -8.55 -8.90
N TYR A 79 9.23 -7.89 -8.34
CA TYR A 79 10.48 -7.60 -9.04
C TYR A 79 11.53 -8.61 -8.60
N GLY A 80 12.06 -9.38 -9.55
CA GLY A 80 13.23 -10.23 -9.36
C GLY A 80 14.48 -9.58 -9.94
N SER A 81 15.56 -9.61 -9.16
CA SER A 81 16.92 -9.42 -9.66
C SER A 81 17.51 -10.79 -9.99
N HIS A 82 18.25 -10.89 -11.09
CA HIS A 82 18.96 -12.11 -11.50
C HIS A 82 20.37 -11.79 -11.98
N SER A 83 21.09 -10.99 -11.20
CA SER A 83 22.52 -10.78 -11.40
C SER A 83 23.35 -11.94 -10.82
N VAL A 84 24.63 -12.00 -11.15
CA VAL A 84 25.55 -13.05 -10.66
C VAL A 84 25.72 -12.94 -9.13
N GLU A 85 25.64 -11.73 -8.61
CA GLU A 85 25.84 -11.41 -7.20
C GLU A 85 24.52 -11.37 -6.40
N ASP A 86 23.38 -11.11 -7.03
CA ASP A 86 22.09 -10.98 -6.36
C ASP A 86 20.92 -11.62 -7.13
N THR A 87 20.30 -12.60 -6.47
CA THR A 87 19.08 -13.32 -6.93
C THR A 87 17.86 -12.98 -6.07
N SER A 88 17.86 -11.82 -5.42
CA SER A 88 16.79 -11.34 -4.57
C SER A 88 15.50 -11.01 -5.34
N ALA A 89 14.39 -11.00 -4.61
CA ALA A 89 13.12 -10.52 -5.14
C ALA A 89 12.42 -9.62 -4.12
N SER A 90 11.60 -8.69 -4.62
CA SER A 90 10.74 -7.82 -3.83
C SER A 90 9.29 -7.93 -4.29
N TRP A 91 8.36 -7.80 -3.35
CA TRP A 91 6.93 -7.74 -3.61
C TRP A 91 6.41 -6.33 -3.33
N GLN A 92 5.55 -5.81 -4.20
CA GLN A 92 5.03 -4.44 -4.09
C GLN A 92 3.53 -4.40 -4.38
N GLY A 93 2.77 -3.81 -3.46
CA GLY A 93 1.36 -3.48 -3.64
C GLY A 93 1.19 -2.03 -4.09
N ILE A 94 0.59 -1.83 -5.26
CA ILE A 94 0.31 -0.51 -5.83
C ILE A 94 -1.12 -0.13 -5.47
N PHE A 95 -1.28 0.81 -4.53
CA PHE A 95 -2.61 1.27 -4.07
C PHE A 95 -3.19 2.37 -4.94
N TYR A 96 -2.33 3.18 -5.56
CA TYR A 96 -2.73 4.25 -6.46
C TYR A 96 -1.70 4.40 -7.58
N LYS A 97 -2.19 4.65 -8.79
CA LYS A 97 -1.36 4.96 -9.95
C LYS A 97 -1.98 6.15 -10.69
N GLY A 98 -1.36 7.31 -10.55
CA GLY A 98 -1.77 8.54 -11.19
C GLY A 98 -0.88 9.71 -10.76
N ASP A 99 -1.01 10.82 -11.45
CA ASP A 99 -0.15 12.00 -11.26
C ASP A 99 -0.68 12.96 -10.19
N ASP A 100 -1.95 12.80 -9.77
CA ASP A 100 -2.62 13.69 -8.82
C ASP A 100 -3.07 12.94 -7.56
N TYR A 101 -2.29 13.04 -6.49
CA TYR A 101 -2.59 12.42 -5.20
C TYR A 101 -3.96 12.80 -4.63
N LYS A 102 -4.56 13.94 -5.01
CA LYS A 102 -5.89 14.33 -4.53
C LYS A 102 -7.01 13.45 -5.08
N GLN A 103 -6.71 12.63 -6.10
CA GLN A 103 -7.65 11.70 -6.72
C GLN A 103 -7.47 10.26 -6.22
N ALA A 104 -6.54 10.02 -5.31
CA ALA A 104 -6.37 8.74 -4.62
C ALA A 104 -7.47 8.52 -3.57
#